data_AF-A0AAY4EQ91-F1
#
_entry.id   AF-A0AAY4EQ91-F1
#
_cell.length_a   1.000
_cell.length_b   1.000
_cell.length_c   1.000
_cell.angle_alpha   90.00
_cell.angle_beta   90.00
_cell.angle_gamma   90.00
#
_symmetry.space_group_name_H-M   'P 1'
#
loop_
_entity.id
_entity.type
_entity.pdbx_description
1 polymer ?
#
loop_
_entity_poly.entity_id
_entity_poly.type
_entity_poly.pdbx_seq_one_letter_code
_entity_poly.pdbx_strand_id
1 'polypeptide(L)' 'EDLHTRPPSCTSYTMPFCTREHSPVCGVDGVEYPSECMLCFFNWQNHRDVAIRHTGPC' A
#
# COMPACT_ATOMS: atom_id res chain seq x y z
N GLU A 1 -2.89 12.49 13.82
CA GLU A 1 -3.88 12.35 12.73
C GLU A 1 -3.40 13.23 11.58
N ASP A 2 -2.47 12.69 10.79
CA ASP A 2 -1.89 13.43 9.67
C ASP A 2 -2.89 13.47 8.53
N LEU A 3 -3.42 14.67 8.26
CA LEU A 3 -4.57 14.97 7.39
C LEU A 3 -4.39 14.57 5.91
N HIS A 4 -3.25 13.98 5.55
CA HIS A 4 -2.87 13.69 4.17
C HIS A 4 -2.63 12.20 3.89
N THR A 5 -2.87 11.32 4.86
CA THR A 5 -2.62 9.88 4.68
C THR A 5 -3.93 9.10 4.70
N ARG A 6 -4.02 8.03 3.91
CA ARG A 6 -5.17 7.11 3.93
C ARG A 6 -4.72 5.68 4.21
N PRO A 7 -5.50 4.89 4.97
CA PRO A 7 -5.22 3.47 5.11
C PRO A 7 -5.39 2.76 3.76
N PRO A 8 -4.59 1.73 3.47
CA PRO A 8 -4.80 0.89 2.31
C PRO A 8 -6.01 -0.03 2.51
N SER A 9 -6.71 -0.34 1.43
CA SER A 9 -7.94 -1.13 1.38
C SER A 9 -7.64 -2.63 1.37
N CYS A 10 -6.90 -3.13 2.36
CA CYS A 10 -6.38 -4.51 2.33
C CYS A 10 -7.46 -5.59 2.34
N THR A 11 -8.66 -5.29 2.84
CA THR A 11 -9.81 -6.19 2.80
C THR A 11 -10.38 -6.40 1.39
N SER A 12 -10.03 -5.54 0.43
CA SER A 12 -10.46 -5.66 -0.97
C SER A 12 -9.61 -6.65 -1.77
N TYR A 13 -8.49 -7.14 -1.22
CA TYR A 13 -7.57 -8.05 -1.91
C TYR A 13 -7.57 -9.44 -1.29
N THR A 14 -7.51 -10.46 -2.14
CA THR A 14 -7.33 -11.85 -1.70
C THR A 14 -5.85 -12.12 -1.46
N MET A 15 -5.36 -11.74 -0.29
CA MET A 15 -3.98 -12.00 0.14
C MET A 15 -3.66 -13.51 0.15
N PRO A 16 -2.44 -13.95 -0.25
CA PRO A 16 -1.27 -13.17 -0.69
C PRO A 16 -1.26 -12.85 -2.20
N PHE A 17 -2.40 -12.99 -2.90
CA PHE A 17 -2.47 -12.84 -4.34
C PHE A 17 -2.79 -11.40 -4.73
N CYS A 18 -1.85 -10.77 -5.43
CA CYS A 18 -2.07 -9.50 -6.12
C CYS A 18 -2.13 -9.72 -7.64
N THR A 19 -3.02 -9.00 -8.32
CA THR A 19 -3.00 -8.90 -9.77
C THR A 19 -1.73 -8.17 -10.22
N ARG A 20 -1.30 -8.38 -11.47
CA ARG A 20 -0.15 -7.68 -12.06
C ARG A 20 -0.49 -6.26 -12.54
N GLU A 21 -1.49 -5.63 -11.92
CA GLU A 21 -1.85 -4.24 -12.19
C GLU A 21 -0.74 -3.32 -11.66
N HIS A 22 -0.36 -2.34 -12.47
CA HIS A 22 0.65 -1.36 -12.09
C HIS A 22 -0.03 -0.03 -11.79
N SER A 23 -0.28 0.20 -10.49
CA SER A 23 -0.99 1.36 -9.95
C SER A 23 -0.24 1.86 -8.72
N PRO A 24 0.94 2.48 -8.90
CA PRO A 24 1.88 2.76 -7.83
C PRO A 24 1.28 3.66 -6.75
N VAL A 25 1.73 3.46 -5.52
CA VAL A 25 1.37 4.29 -4.36
C VAL A 25 2.63 4.63 -3.56
N CYS A 26 2.67 5.85 -3.02
CA CYS A 26 3.74 6.26 -2.13
C CYS A 26 3.33 5.99 -0.67
N GLY A 27 4.10 5.17 0.04
CA GLY A 27 3.92 4.89 1.46
C GLY A 27 4.34 6.06 2.34
N VAL A 28 3.80 6.12 3.57
CA VAL A 28 4.23 7.10 4.57
C VAL A 28 5.67 6.92 5.02
N ASP A 29 6.25 5.74 4.77
CA ASP A 29 7.66 5.43 4.95
C ASP A 29 8.56 5.91 3.79
N GLY A 30 7.97 6.51 2.74
CA GLY A 30 8.68 7.00 1.57
C GLY A 30 9.04 5.91 0.55
N VAL A 31 8.47 4.71 0.69
CA VAL A 31 8.67 3.61 -0.25
C VAL A 31 7.55 3.63 -1.30
N GLU A 32 7.93 3.52 -2.58
CA GLU A 32 6.97 3.28 -3.66
C GLU A 32 6.60 1.79 -3.67
N TYR A 33 5.29 1.53 -3.64
CA TYR A 33 4.74 0.19 -3.81
C TYR A 33 4.10 0.09 -5.20
N PRO A 34 4.37 -0.99 -5.98
CA PRO A 34 3.84 -1.13 -7.35
C PRO A 34 2.31 -1.12 -7.46
N SER A 35 1.63 -1.46 -6.35
CA SER A 35 0.18 -1.35 -6.20
C SER A 35 -0.20 -1.25 -4.73
N GLU A 36 -1.41 -0.78 -4.45
CA GLU A 36 -2.00 -0.79 -3.10
C GLU A 36 -2.10 -2.23 -2.53
N CYS A 37 -2.29 -3.25 -3.38
CA CYS A 37 -2.23 -4.65 -2.98
C CYS A 37 -0.81 -5.06 -2.54
N MET A 38 0.23 -4.63 -3.25
CA MET A 38 1.63 -4.92 -2.87
C MET A 38 2.01 -4.26 -1.55
N LEU A 39 1.48 -3.07 -1.28
CA LEU A 39 1.61 -2.42 0.03
C LEU A 39 0.91 -3.27 1.13
N CYS A 40 -0.30 -3.77 0.88
CA CYS A 40 -0.98 -4.69 1.80
C CYS A 40 -0.20 -5.99 2.02
N PHE A 41 0.41 -6.55 0.98
CA PHE A 41 1.29 -7.71 1.08
C PHE A 41 2.50 -7.43 1.96
N PHE A 42 3.16 -6.30 1.74
CA PHE A 42 4.28 -5.89 2.57
C PHE A 42 3.88 -5.75 4.04
N ASN A 43 2.75 -5.09 4.32
CA ASN A 43 2.22 -4.93 5.67
C ASN A 43 1.96 -6.27 6.35
N TRP A 44 1.28 -7.18 5.67
CA TRP A 44 0.98 -8.52 6.17
C TRP A 44 2.25 -9.36 6.42
N GLN A 45 3.17 -9.36 5.46
CA GLN A 45 4.41 -10.16 5.54
C GLN A 45 5.37 -9.64 6.62
N ASN A 46 5.42 -8.32 6.82
CA ASN A 46 6.41 -7.69 7.69
C ASN A 46 5.83 -7.24 9.05
N HIS A 47 4.55 -7.51 9.31
CA HIS A 47 3.83 -7.00 10.49
C HIS A 47 3.97 -5.47 10.62
N ARG A 48 3.68 -4.77 9.53
CA ARG A 48 3.73 -3.30 9.42
C ARG A 48 2.36 -2.75 9.10
N ASP A 49 2.14 -1.48 9.45
CA ASP A 49 0.93 -0.73 9.12
C ASP A 49 1.29 0.54 8.35
N VAL A 50 1.93 0.37 7.20
CA VAL A 50 2.25 1.50 6.30
C VAL A 50 0.95 2.02 5.70
N ALA A 51 0.66 3.31 5.91
CA ALA A 51 -0.42 4.02 5.24
C ALA A 51 0.03 4.58 3.88
N ILE A 52 -0.92 4.93 3.02
CA ILE A 52 -0.65 5.60 1.76
C ILE A 52 -0.54 7.11 2.00
N ARG A 53 0.58 7.71 1.61
CA ARG A 53 0.77 9.17 1.59
C ARG A 53 0.07 9.80 0.39
N HIS A 54 0.24 9.24 -0.80
CA HIS A 54 -0.52 9.63 -2.00
C HIS A 54 -0.50 8.51 -3.04
N THR A 55 -1.43 8.60 -3.99
CA THR A 55 -1.42 7.77 -5.19
C THR A 55 -0.34 8.22 -6.17
N GLY A 56 0.23 7.29 -6.91
CA GLY A 56 1.34 7.53 -7.83
C GLY A 56 2.70 7.18 -7.23
N PRO A 57 3.76 7.33 -8.02
CA PRO A 57 5.14 7.12 -7.57
C PRO A 57 5.51 8.09 -6.45
N CYS A 58 6.47 7.71 -5.60
CA CYS A 58 7.17 8.66 -4.73
C CYS A 58 8.15 9.51 -5.58
#